data_AF-A0A081D3J8-F1
#
_entry.id   AF-A0A081D3J8-F1
#
_cell.length_a   1.000
_cell.length_b   1.000
_cell.length_c   1.000
_cell.angle_alpha   90.00
_cell.angle_beta   90.00
_cell.angle_gamma   90.00
#
_symmetry.space_group_name_H-M   'P 1'
#
loop_
_entity.id
_entity.type
_entity.pdbx_description
1 polymer ?
#
loop_
_entity_poly.entity_id
_entity_poly.type
_entity_poly.pdbx_seq_one_letter_code
_entity_poly.pdbx_strand_id
1 'polypeptide(L)'
;MRDEPLPLFAAAADREQKSIAEQAEPELELGQMTEGHNVVVDYGHVGLTLREHPMAFLRESLAKRSMVTCEDAMLARDGRWVYTAGLVLVRQKPGERERSHVHHD
;
A
#
# COMPACT_ATOMS: atom_id res chain seq x y z
N MET A 1 0.38 17.35 28.05
CA MET A 1 1.52 17.80 27.22
C MET A 1 2.76 17.40 28.02
N ARG A 2 3.64 16.55 27.46
CA ARG A 2 4.82 16.08 28.19
C ARG A 2 5.87 17.17 28.08
N ASP A 3 6.24 17.76 29.21
CA ASP A 3 7.27 18.81 29.34
C ASP A 3 8.67 18.24 29.60
N GLU A 4 8.79 16.91 29.60
CA GLU A 4 10.03 16.22 29.92
C GLU A 4 10.83 15.92 28.64
N PRO A 5 12.11 16.33 28.55
CA PRO A 5 12.89 16.18 27.34
C PRO A 5 13.07 14.70 26.99
N LEU A 6 12.92 14.39 25.71
CA LEU A 6 13.09 13.03 25.20
C LEU A 6 14.50 12.50 25.54
N PRO A 7 14.65 11.22 25.91
CA PRO A 7 15.92 10.67 26.44
C PRO A 7 17.15 10.91 25.54
N LEU A 8 16.96 10.89 24.22
CA LEU A 8 18.02 11.18 23.25
C LEU A 8 18.55 12.62 23.38
N PHE A 9 17.66 13.58 23.60
CA PHE A 9 18.00 15.00 23.68
C PHE A 9 18.54 15.38 25.06
N ALA A 10 18.04 14.73 26.13
CA ALA A 10 18.57 14.89 27.48
C ALA A 10 20.06 14.46 27.55
N ALA A 11 20.38 13.27 27.00
CA ALA A 11 21.76 12.78 26.96
C ALA A 11 22.70 13.68 26.12
N ALA A 12 22.19 14.30 25.05
CA ALA A 12 22.96 15.25 24.25
C ALA A 12 23.22 16.56 25.00
N ALA A 13 22.21 17.10 25.72
CA ALA A 13 22.34 18.29 26.54
C ALA A 13 23.34 18.11 27.70
N ASP A 14 23.32 16.94 28.36
CA ASP A 14 24.26 16.59 29.43
C ASP A 14 25.71 16.54 28.93
N ARG A 15 25.93 15.98 27.74
CA ARG A 15 27.26 15.91 27.10
C ARG A 15 27.81 17.29 26.75
N GLU A 16 26.96 18.20 26.27
CA GLU A 16 27.39 19.53 25.84
C GLU A 16 27.31 20.60 26.95
N GLN A 17 26.85 20.23 28.15
CA GLN A 17 26.64 21.14 29.29
C GLN A 17 25.87 22.41 28.89
N LYS A 18 24.93 22.26 27.95
CA LYS A 18 24.06 23.31 27.43
C LYS A 18 22.69 22.71 27.14
N SER A 19 21.64 23.44 27.51
CA SER A 19 20.31 23.14 26.99
C SER A 19 20.31 23.39 25.48
N ILE A 20 20.06 22.34 24.70
CA ILE A 20 19.85 22.47 23.26
C ILE A 20 18.45 23.10 23.10
N ALA A 21 18.41 24.39 22.79
CA ALA A 21 17.16 25.07 22.49
C ALA A 21 16.56 24.46 21.21
N GLU A 22 15.24 24.30 21.18
CA GLU A 22 14.53 23.95 19.94
C GLU A 22 14.90 24.97 18.86
N GLN A 23 15.42 24.48 17.74
CA GLN A 23 15.71 25.35 16.61
C GLN A 23 14.38 25.71 15.96
N ALA A 24 14.19 27.00 15.66
CA ALA A 24 13.06 27.41 14.83
C ALA A 24 13.23 26.77 13.45
N GLU A 25 12.37 25.79 13.13
CA GLU A 25 12.36 25.18 11.81
C GLU A 25 11.97 26.25 10.78
N PRO A 26 12.72 26.38 9.67
CA PRO A 26 12.35 27.30 8.61
C PRO A 26 11.04 26.85 7.95
N GLU A 27 10.25 27.80 7.45
CA GLU A 27 9.10 27.49 6.61
C GLU A 27 9.59 26.78 5.34
N LEU A 28 9.20 25.53 5.15
CA LEU A 28 9.58 24.72 3.99
C LEU A 28 8.38 24.56 3.05
N GLU A 29 8.49 25.05 1.82
CA GLU A 29 7.54 24.72 0.76
C GLU A 29 7.83 23.30 0.24
N LEU A 30 7.07 22.33 0.73
CA LEU A 30 7.13 20.97 0.23
C LEU A 30 6.35 20.84 -1.07
N GLY A 31 6.97 20.17 -2.06
CA GLY A 31 6.31 19.84 -3.31
C GLY A 31 5.10 18.94 -3.07
N GLN A 32 4.01 19.22 -3.79
CA GLN A 32 2.83 18.36 -3.77
C GLN A 32 3.18 16.97 -4.32
N MET A 33 2.63 15.94 -3.69
CA MET A 33 2.75 14.57 -4.18
C MET A 33 2.00 14.41 -5.51
N THR A 34 2.48 13.52 -6.37
CA THR A 34 1.74 13.16 -7.57
C THR A 34 0.45 12.41 -7.19
N GLU A 35 -0.59 12.53 -8.02
CA GLU A 35 -1.87 11.84 -7.78
C GLU A 35 -1.72 10.33 -7.57
N GLY A 36 -0.84 9.68 -8.34
CA GLY A 36 -0.53 8.26 -8.16
C GLY A 36 0.11 7.95 -6.81
N HIS A 37 1.02 8.81 -6.32
CA HIS A 37 1.62 8.63 -5.00
C HIS A 37 0.60 8.84 -3.88
N ASN A 38 -0.29 9.82 -4.00
CA ASN A 38 -1.39 10.03 -3.04
C ASN A 38 -2.25 8.76 -2.92
N VAL A 39 -2.66 8.20 -4.07
CA VAL A 39 -3.46 6.97 -4.11
C VAL A 39 -2.72 5.78 -3.50
N VAL A 40 -1.43 5.59 -3.82
CA VAL A 40 -0.64 4.47 -3.28
C VAL A 40 -0.50 4.56 -1.76
N VAL A 41 -0.28 5.77 -1.22
CA VAL A 41 -0.17 5.98 0.23
C VAL A 41 -1.51 5.74 0.94
N ASP A 42 -2.62 6.20 0.36
CA ASP A 42 -3.97 5.97 0.90
C ASP A 42 -4.28 4.47 0.99
N TYR A 43 -4.04 3.72 -0.10
CA TYR A 43 -4.23 2.26 -0.12
C TYR A 43 -3.29 1.51 0.82
N GLY A 44 -2.05 1.97 0.97
CA GLY A 44 -1.08 1.37 1.88
C GLY A 44 -1.48 1.45 3.36
N HIS A 45 -2.17 2.53 3.75
CA HIS A 45 -2.58 2.76 5.14
C HIS A 45 -4.00 2.31 5.45
N VAL A 46 -4.96 2.59 4.58
CA VAL A 46 -6.41 2.40 4.85
C VAL A 46 -7.01 1.28 3.99
N GLY A 47 -6.32 0.88 2.92
CA GLY A 47 -6.84 -0.10 1.95
C GLY A 47 -7.86 0.49 0.95
N LEU A 48 -8.04 1.82 0.94
CA LEU A 48 -8.92 2.53 0.00
C LEU A 48 -8.41 3.96 -0.25
N THR A 49 -8.93 4.60 -1.28
CA THR A 49 -8.79 6.05 -1.51
C THR A 49 -10.14 6.63 -1.93
N LEU A 50 -10.34 7.94 -1.70
CA LEU A 50 -11.48 8.71 -2.23
C LEU A 50 -11.17 9.35 -3.60
N ARG A 51 -9.94 9.18 -4.09
CA ARG A 51 -9.50 9.58 -5.42
C ARG A 51 -9.81 8.46 -6.43
N GLU A 52 -9.21 8.56 -7.61
CA GLU A 52 -9.29 7.52 -8.63
C GLU A 52 -8.72 6.17 -8.16
N HIS A 53 -9.31 5.09 -8.68
CA HIS A 53 -8.84 3.74 -8.39
C HIS A 53 -7.42 3.51 -8.95
N PRO A 54 -6.51 2.75 -8.29
CA PRO A 54 -5.12 2.60 -8.72
C PRO A 54 -4.95 2.10 -10.16
N MET A 55 -5.90 1.28 -10.62
CA MET A 55 -5.90 0.75 -12.00
C MET A 55 -6.14 1.82 -13.07
N ALA A 56 -6.70 2.98 -12.74
CA ALA A 56 -6.94 4.07 -13.67
C ALA A 56 -5.64 4.59 -14.29
N PHE A 57 -4.59 4.75 -13.47
CA PHE A 57 -3.25 5.18 -13.93
C PHE A 57 -2.59 4.18 -14.90
N LEU A 58 -2.98 2.90 -14.81
CA LEU A 58 -2.45 1.85 -15.67
C LEU A 58 -3.38 1.54 -16.85
N ARG A 59 -4.55 2.18 -16.94
CA ARG A 59 -5.61 1.69 -17.82
C ARG A 59 -5.20 1.72 -19.28
N GLU A 60 -4.56 2.81 -19.72
CA GLU A 60 -4.10 2.98 -21.09
C GLU A 60 -3.00 1.96 -21.45
N SER A 61 -2.00 1.77 -20.57
CA SER A 61 -0.88 0.86 -20.83
C SER A 61 -1.32 -0.60 -20.83
N LEU A 62 -2.28 -0.97 -19.98
CA LEU A 62 -2.89 -2.30 -19.97
C LEU A 62 -3.77 -2.53 -21.21
N ALA A 63 -4.50 -1.51 -21.67
CA ALA A 63 -5.28 -1.60 -22.90
C ALA A 63 -4.38 -1.81 -24.13
N LYS A 64 -3.23 -1.11 -24.21
CA LYS A 64 -2.19 -1.34 -25.26
C LYS A 64 -1.64 -2.76 -25.26
N ARG A 65 -1.73 -3.48 -24.13
CA ARG A 65 -1.32 -4.87 -23.96
C ARG A 65 -2.47 -5.87 -24.11
N SER A 66 -3.62 -5.42 -24.63
CA SER A 66 -4.83 -6.24 -24.83
C SER A 66 -5.39 -6.86 -23.54
N MET A 67 -5.19 -6.20 -22.39
CA MET A 67 -5.75 -6.63 -21.11
C MET A 67 -7.12 -5.98 -20.88
N VAL A 68 -8.16 -6.79 -20.70
CA VAL A 68 -9.55 -6.34 -20.57
C VAL A 68 -9.89 -5.95 -19.13
N THR A 69 -10.97 -5.18 -18.94
CA THR A 69 -11.49 -4.87 -17.60
C THR A 69 -12.12 -6.11 -16.96
N CYS A 70 -12.35 -6.07 -15.64
CA CYS A 70 -13.11 -7.14 -14.97
C CYS A 70 -14.53 -7.25 -15.53
N GLU A 71 -15.17 -6.13 -15.88
CA GLU A 71 -16.50 -6.10 -16.50
C GLU A 71 -16.49 -6.80 -17.86
N ASP A 72 -15.54 -6.45 -18.74
CA ASP A 72 -15.38 -7.10 -20.04
C ASP A 72 -15.10 -8.61 -19.92
N ALA A 73 -14.30 -9.00 -18.92
CA ALA A 73 -14.00 -10.40 -18.65
C ALA A 73 -15.26 -11.16 -18.22
N MET A 74 -16.12 -10.53 -17.41
CA MET A 74 -17.40 -11.11 -16.99
C MET A 74 -18.43 -11.21 -18.13
N LEU A 75 -18.35 -10.33 -19.11
CA LEU A 75 -19.21 -10.32 -20.30
C LEU A 75 -18.64 -11.15 -21.47
N ALA A 76 -17.46 -11.74 -21.31
CA ALA A 76 -16.83 -12.54 -22.34
C ALA A 76 -17.64 -13.82 -22.61
N ARG A 77 -17.65 -14.27 -23.87
CA ARG A 77 -18.27 -15.55 -24.25
C ARG A 77 -17.51 -16.72 -23.65
N ASP A 78 -18.24 -17.77 -23.30
CA ASP A 78 -17.67 -19.04 -22.84
C ASP A 78 -16.62 -19.59 -23.83
N GLY A 79 -15.55 -20.14 -23.26
CA GLY A 79 -14.42 -20.69 -24.03
C GLY A 79 -13.46 -19.64 -24.60
N ARG A 80 -13.71 -18.34 -24.40
CA ARG A 80 -12.78 -17.29 -24.81
C ARG A 80 -11.68 -17.08 -23.77
N TRP A 81 -10.43 -17.15 -24.22
CA TRP A 81 -9.28 -16.70 -23.43
C TRP A 81 -9.22 -15.18 -23.39
N VAL A 82 -9.09 -14.63 -22.18
CA VAL A 82 -8.90 -13.19 -21.93
C VAL A 82 -7.75 -12.99 -20.94
N TYR A 83 -7.06 -11.86 -21.07
CA TYR A 83 -6.07 -11.43 -20.09
C TYR A 83 -6.64 -10.24 -19.32
N THR A 84 -6.52 -10.24 -18.00
CA THR A 84 -6.92 -9.12 -17.15
C THR A 84 -5.83 -8.81 -16.13
N ALA A 85 -5.90 -7.64 -15.52
CA ALA A 85 -5.02 -7.19 -14.46
C ALA A 85 -5.86 -6.50 -13.39
N GLY A 86 -5.42 -6.58 -12.14
CA GLY A 86 -6.13 -6.02 -11.00
C GLY A 86 -5.25 -5.93 -9.76
N LEU A 87 -5.84 -5.46 -8.67
CA LEU A 87 -5.17 -5.36 -7.37
C LEU A 87 -5.32 -6.68 -6.60
N VAL A 88 -4.20 -7.22 -6.09
CA VAL A 88 -4.21 -8.41 -5.23
C VAL A 88 -4.34 -7.95 -3.78
N LEU A 89 -5.52 -8.15 -3.19
CA LEU A 89 -5.79 -7.75 -1.81
C LEU A 89 -5.37 -8.81 -0.79
N VAL A 90 -5.48 -10.09 -1.15
CA VAL A 90 -5.16 -11.22 -0.26
C VAL A 90 -4.48 -12.34 -1.03
N ARG A 91 -3.69 -13.15 -0.32
CA ARG A 91 -3.15 -14.41 -0.82
C ARG A 91 -3.77 -15.57 -0.05
N GLN A 92 -4.25 -16.58 -0.77
CA GLN A 92 -4.74 -17.81 -0.16
C GLN A 92 -3.55 -18.61 0.40
N LYS A 93 -3.66 -19.07 1.66
CA LYS A 93 -2.79 -20.12 2.19
C LYS A 93 -3.49 -21.47 1.99
N PRO A 94 -2.90 -22.44 1.27
CA PRO A 94 -3.50 -23.76 1.13
C PRO A 94 -3.70 -24.41 2.50
N GLY A 95 -4.86 -25.02 2.72
CA GLY A 95 -5.14 -25.81 3.92
C GLY A 95 -4.37 -27.14 3.89
N GLU A 96 -3.75 -27.50 5.02
CA GLU A 96 -3.17 -28.83 5.21
C GLU A 96 -4.30 -29.85 5.35
N ARG A 97 -4.48 -30.71 4.34
CA ARG A 97 -5.36 -31.88 4.47
C ARG A 97 -4.56 -32.99 5.14
N GLU A 98 -4.77 -33.21 6.43
CA GLU A 98 -4.31 -34.44 7.07
C GLU A 98 -5.11 -35.60 6.48
N ARG A 99 -4.46 -36.39 5.61
CA ARG A 99 -5.02 -37.65 5.10
C ARG A 99 -4.94 -38.67 6.22
N SER A 100 -5.95 -38.76 7.07
CA SER A 100 -6.18 -39.96 7.86
C SER A 100 -6.64 -41.07 6.90
N HIS A 101 -5.69 -41.82 6.35
CA HIS A 101 -5.95 -43.13 5.77
C HIS A 101 -6.40 -44.04 6.92
N VAL A 102 -7.71 -44.22 7.07
CA VAL A 102 -8.24 -45.41 7.74
C VAL A 102 -8.32 -46.48 6.67
N HIS A 103 -7.31 -47.36 6.64
CA HIS A 103 -7.52 -48.71 6.15
C HIS A 103 -8.40 -49.42 7.19
N HIS A 104 -9.56 -49.87 6.75
CA HIS A 104 -10.21 -51.02 7.35
C HIS A 104 -10.23 -52.09 6.27
N ASP A 105 -9.72 -53.26 6.66
CA ASP A 105 -9.71 -54.52 5.93
C ASP A 105 -11.12 -54.95 5.48
#